data_AF-A0A9Q3J3U0-F1
#
_entry.id   AF-A0A9Q3J3U0-F1
#
_cell.length_a   1.000
_cell.length_b   1.000
_cell.length_c   1.000
_cell.angle_alpha   90.00
_cell.angle_beta   90.00
_cell.angle_gamma   90.00
#
_symmetry.space_group_name_H-M   'P 1'
#
loop_
_entity.id
_entity.type
_entity.pdbx_description
1 polymer ?
#
loop_
_entity_poly.entity_id
_entity_poly.type
_entity_poly.pdbx_seq_one_letter_code
_entity_poly.pdbx_strand_id
1 'polypeptide(L)'
;MALTDRTLINTILHEFNDNVAAGHLSKDRTLESVKTCSWWPSWKKDVAEYFQTFDRCQKAYRAAGKKFGMILQIQETKSTWEIVHMDWVTA
;
A
#
# COMPACT_ATOMS: atom_id res chain seq x y z
N MET A 1 -16.26 -27.47 0.07
CA MET A 1 -15.39 -27.83 1.21
C MET A 1 -14.78 -26.53 1.69
N ALA A 2 -15.12 -26.06 2.90
CA ALA A 2 -14.61 -24.79 3.41
C ALA A 2 -13.19 -25.01 3.97
N LEU A 3 -12.25 -24.15 3.62
CA LEU A 3 -10.93 -24.16 4.28
C LEU A 3 -11.11 -23.72 5.73
N THR A 4 -10.72 -24.57 6.68
CA THR A 4 -10.80 -24.25 8.12
C THR A 4 -9.42 -24.23 8.78
N ASP A 5 -8.41 -24.82 8.13
CA ASP A 5 -7.05 -24.84 8.64
C ASP A 5 -6.33 -23.51 8.43
N ARG A 6 -5.87 -22.89 9.52
CA ARG A 6 -5.24 -21.57 9.47
C ARG A 6 -3.86 -21.61 8.81
N THR A 7 -3.16 -22.74 8.92
CA THR A 7 -1.84 -22.93 8.30
C THR A 7 -1.97 -22.86 6.78
N LEU A 8 -2.94 -23.59 6.23
CA LEU A 8 -3.24 -23.63 4.80
C LEU A 8 -3.74 -22.27 4.30
N ILE A 9 -4.57 -21.57 5.06
CA ILE A 9 -5.00 -20.21 4.73
C ILE A 9 -3.79 -19.27 4.63
N ASN A 10 -2.87 -19.31 5.59
CA ASN A 10 -1.66 -18.47 5.56
C ASN A 10 -0.75 -18.83 4.38
N THR A 11 -0.57 -20.11 4.06
CA THR A 11 0.19 -20.55 2.89
C THR A 11 -0.41 -20.01 1.61
N ILE A 12 -1.74 -20.09 1.44
CA ILE A 12 -2.43 -19.54 0.27
C ILE A 12 -2.20 -18.02 0.17
N LEU A 13 -2.33 -17.28 1.27
CA LEU A 13 -2.10 -15.84 1.28
C LEU A 13 -0.65 -15.46 0.93
N HIS A 14 0.32 -16.26 1.38
CA HIS A 14 1.72 -16.11 1.01
C HIS A 14 1.96 -16.36 -0.47
N GLU A 15 1.41 -17.45 -1.02
CA GLU A 15 1.55 -17.80 -2.44
C GLU A 15 0.98 -16.73 -3.38
N PHE A 16 -0.13 -16.09 -3.01
CA PHE A 16 -0.75 -15.06 -3.85
C PHE A 16 -0.15 -13.66 -3.70
N ASN A 17 0.75 -13.42 -2.74
CA ASN A 17 1.26 -12.07 -2.45
C ASN A 17 2.78 -11.95 -2.31
N ASP A 18 3.44 -12.91 -1.66
CA ASP A 18 4.88 -12.83 -1.35
C ASP A 18 5.74 -13.79 -2.17
N ASN A 19 5.11 -14.74 -2.88
CA ASN A 19 5.81 -15.53 -3.88
C ASN A 19 6.37 -14.59 -4.96
N VAL A 20 7.66 -14.74 -5.29
CA VAL A 20 8.35 -13.99 -6.35
C VAL A 20 7.60 -14.09 -7.68
N ALA A 21 6.96 -15.24 -7.95
CA ALA A 21 6.15 -15.47 -9.14
C ALA A 21 4.78 -14.76 -9.13
N ALA A 22 4.29 -14.34 -7.96
CA ALA A 22 2.99 -13.67 -7.82
C ALA A 22 3.02 -12.18 -8.19
N GLY A 23 4.21 -11.61 -8.43
CA GLY A 23 4.36 -10.23 -8.91
C GLY A 23 4.02 -9.13 -7.91
N HIS A 24 3.84 -9.46 -6.61
CA HIS A 24 3.49 -8.52 -5.54
C HIS A 24 2.28 -7.64 -5.89
N LEU A 25 1.19 -8.32 -6.26
CA LEU A 25 -0.05 -7.69 -6.69
C LEU A 25 -0.63 -6.74 -5.62
N SER A 26 -1.34 -5.70 -6.07
CA SER A 26 -2.11 -4.84 -5.18
C SER A 26 -3.18 -5.65 -4.45
N LYS A 27 -3.55 -5.20 -3.24
CA LYS A 27 -4.55 -5.85 -2.36
C LYS A 27 -5.82 -6.29 -3.12
N ASP A 28 -6.33 -5.44 -4.01
CA ASP A 28 -7.54 -5.73 -4.78
C ASP A 28 -7.35 -6.91 -5.73
N ARG A 29 -6.19 -7.01 -6.38
CA ARG A 29 -5.86 -8.12 -7.28
C ARG A 29 -5.65 -9.42 -6.51
N THR A 30 -4.97 -9.38 -5.36
CA THR A 30 -4.84 -10.55 -4.48
C THR A 30 -6.20 -11.01 -3.96
N LEU A 31 -7.11 -10.08 -3.62
CA LEU A 31 -8.49 -10.40 -3.23
C LEU A 31 -9.26 -11.11 -4.36
N GLU A 32 -9.11 -10.66 -5.60
CA GLU A 32 -9.73 -11.32 -6.75
C GLU A 32 -9.18 -12.73 -6.98
N SER A 33 -7.86 -12.91 -6.92
CA SER A 33 -7.23 -14.22 -7.08
C SER A 33 -7.62 -15.21 -5.98
N VAL A 34 -7.65 -14.77 -4.71
CA VAL A 34 -8.11 -15.59 -3.59
C VAL A 34 -9.59 -15.97 -3.79
N LYS A 35 -10.44 -15.04 -4.22
CA LYS A 35 -11.86 -15.30 -4.50
C LYS A 35 -12.06 -16.36 -5.58
N THR A 36 -11.21 -16.40 -6.60
CA THR A 36 -11.32 -17.38 -7.70
C THR A 36 -10.79 -18.76 -7.32
N CYS A 37 -9.82 -18.85 -6.41
CA CYS A 37 -9.11 -20.09 -6.13
C CYS A 37 -9.46 -20.73 -4.77
N SER A 38 -10.07 -20.00 -3.84
CA SER A 38 -10.27 -20.49 -2.48
C SER A 38 -11.47 -19.84 -1.77
N TRP A 39 -12.12 -20.59 -0.89
CA TRP A 39 -13.28 -20.08 -0.13
C TRP A 39 -13.30 -20.60 1.32
N TRP A 40 -13.53 -19.68 2.26
CA TRP A 40 -13.82 -19.97 3.66
C TRP A 40 -14.65 -18.85 4.30
N PRO A 41 -15.37 -19.07 5.41
CA PRO A 41 -16.37 -18.11 5.91
C PRO A 41 -15.84 -16.70 6.21
N SER A 42 -14.61 -16.59 6.73
CA SER A 42 -13.97 -15.35 7.14
C SER A 42 -12.96 -14.78 6.13
N TRP A 43 -12.95 -15.28 4.89
CA TRP A 43 -11.86 -15.02 3.93
C TRP A 43 -11.56 -13.54 3.68
N LYS A 44 -12.59 -12.69 3.55
CA LYS A 44 -12.38 -11.26 3.34
C LYS A 44 -11.71 -10.59 4.54
N LYS A 45 -12.08 -11.00 5.76
CA LYS A 45 -11.50 -10.46 6.99
C LYS A 45 -10.04 -10.90 7.12
N ASP A 46 -9.77 -12.17 6.87
CA ASP A 46 -8.43 -12.74 7.00
C ASP A 46 -7.45 -12.15 5.97
N VAL A 47 -7.89 -11.96 4.72
CA VAL A 47 -7.09 -11.26 3.70
C VAL A 47 -6.83 -9.82 4.13
N ALA A 48 -7.85 -9.09 4.60
CA ALA A 48 -7.68 -7.70 5.02
C ALA A 48 -6.70 -7.54 6.19
N GLU A 49 -6.78 -8.44 7.19
CA GLU A 49 -5.87 -8.49 8.33
C GLU A 49 -4.43 -8.83 7.89
N TYR A 50 -4.26 -9.80 6.99
CA TYR A 50 -2.96 -10.17 6.45
C TYR A 50 -2.24 -8.96 5.84
N PHE A 51 -2.93 -8.18 5.00
CA PHE A 51 -2.38 -6.94 4.42
C PHE A 51 -2.13 -5.83 5.44
N GLN A 52 -2.89 -5.76 6.53
CA GLN A 52 -2.67 -4.81 7.64
C GLN A 52 -1.51 -5.18 8.55
N THR A 53 -1.09 -6.44 8.58
CA THR A 53 0.08 -6.89 9.35
C THR A 53 1.37 -6.94 8.53
N PHE A 54 1.26 -6.92 7.20
CA PHE A 54 2.42 -7.10 6.32
C PHE A 54 3.15 -5.78 6.02
N ASP A 55 4.27 -5.60 6.69
CA ASP A 55 5.10 -4.38 6.64
C ASP A 55 5.55 -4.01 5.22
N ARG A 56 5.96 -5.00 4.40
CA ARG A 56 6.44 -4.76 3.04
C ARG A 56 5.36 -4.15 2.13
N CYS A 57 4.12 -4.64 2.24
CA CYS A 57 3.00 -4.06 1.50
C CYS A 57 2.63 -2.67 2.02
N GLN A 58 2.68 -2.44 3.34
CA GLN A 58 2.38 -1.13 3.92
C GLN A 58 3.39 -0.05 3.55
N LYS A 59 4.69 -0.39 3.51
CA LYS A 59 5.75 0.53 3.08
C LYS A 59 5.67 0.84 1.59
N ALA A 60 5.31 -0.13 0.76
CA ALA A 60 5.10 0.07 -0.67
C ALA A 60 3.82 0.85 -0.97
N TYR A 61 2.78 0.69 -0.14
CA TYR A 61 1.52 1.37 -0.29
C TYR A 61 1.66 2.86 0.04
N ARG A 62 1.46 3.70 -0.97
CA ARG A 62 1.25 5.13 -0.77
C ARG A 62 -0.25 5.33 -0.55
N ALA A 63 -0.62 5.86 0.61
CA ALA A 63 -2.00 6.25 0.88
C ALA A 63 -2.51 7.16 -0.25
N ALA A 64 -3.63 6.76 -0.86
CA ALA A 64 -4.27 7.58 -1.88
C ALA A 64 -4.83 8.85 -1.22
N GLY A 65 -4.38 10.02 -1.66
CA GLY A 65 -4.84 11.31 -1.15
C GLY A 65 -3.82 12.42 -1.35
N LYS A 66 -4.30 13.67 -1.33
CA LYS A 66 -3.40 14.82 -1.19
C LYS A 66 -2.72 14.71 0.18
N LYS A 67 -1.44 15.09 0.27
CA LYS A 67 -0.76 15.20 1.57
C LYS A 67 -1.65 16.03 2.49
N PHE A 68 -1.95 15.50 3.67
CA PHE A 68 -2.63 16.29 4.70
C PHE A 68 -1.71 17.45 5.06
N GLY A 69 -2.14 18.67 4.75
CA GLY A 69 -1.38 19.88 4.96
C GLY A 69 -1.98 21.02 4.16
N MET A 70 -2.22 22.14 4.84
CA MET A 70 -2.50 23.40 4.17
C MET A 70 -1.24 23.80 3.40
N ILE A 71 -1.38 24.22 2.14
CA ILE A 71 -0.26 24.84 1.43
C ILE A 71 0.12 26.08 2.26
N LEU A 72 1.33 26.06 2.83
CA LEU A 72 1.86 27.21 3.55
C LEU A 72 2.03 28.34 2.54
N GLN A 73 1.24 29.40 2.70
CA GLN A 73 1.41 30.61 1.92
C GLN A 73 2.73 31.26 2.35
N ILE A 74 3.63 31.44 1.40
CA ILE A 74 4.85 32.23 1.63
C ILE A 74 4.46 33.70 1.82
N GLN A 75 5.20 34.41 2.68
CA GLN A 75 4.97 35.84 2.87
C GLN A 75 5.35 36.60 1.60
N GLU A 76 4.52 37.57 1.23
CA GLU A 76 4.82 38.47 0.11
C GLU A 76 5.97 39.40 0.49
N THR A 77 6.89 39.61 -0.46
CA THR A 77 8.00 40.56 -0.27
C THR A 77 7.51 41.99 -0.43
N LYS A 78 8.01 42.89 0.42
CA LYS A 78 7.64 44.31 0.45
C LYS A 78 8.58 45.17 -0.38
N SER A 79 9.75 44.64 -0.74
CA SER A 79 10.78 45.36 -1.49
C SER A 79 11.55 44.45 -2.46
N THR A 80 12.21 45.06 -3.43
CA THR A 80 13.08 44.34 -4.36
C THR A 80 14.27 43.73 -3.62
N TRP A 81 14.68 42.53 -4.01
CA TRP A 81 15.83 41.80 -3.45
C TRP A 81 15.71 41.36 -1.98
N GLU A 82 14.51 41.38 -1.39
CA GLU A 82 14.30 40.99 0.02
C GLU A 82 14.50 39.48 0.26
N ILE A 83 14.09 38.65 -0.70
CA ILE A 83 14.22 37.19 -0.62
C ILE A 83 14.79 36.67 -1.95
N VAL A 84 15.85 35.87 -1.86
CA VAL A 84 16.45 35.16 -2.99
C VAL A 84 16.38 33.67 -2.72
N HIS A 85 15.57 32.95 -3.50
CA HIS A 85 15.51 31.49 -3.46
C HIS A 85 16.56 30.92 -4.41
N MET A 86 17.41 30.01 -3.92
CA MET A 86 18.42 29.32 -4.71
C MET A 86 18.27 27.81 -4.54
N ASP A 87 18.50 27.07 -5.61
CA ASP A 87 18.55 25.61 -5.59
C ASP A 87 19.72 25.13 -6.46
N TRP A 88 20.22 23.93 -6.18
CA TRP A 88 21.32 23.34 -6.93
C TRP A 88 20.78 22.54 -8.10
N VAL A 89 21.41 22.72 -9.26
CA VAL A 89 21.18 21.86 -10.42
C VAL A 89 22.46 21.06 -10.67
N THR A 90 22.34 19.74 -10.63
CA THR A 90 23.41 18.81 -10.99
C THR A 90 23.09 18.14 -12.32
N ALA A 91 24.12 17.78 -13.09
CA ALA A 91 23.99 16.99 -14.33
C ALA A 91 23.71 15.51 -14.05
#